data_AF-A0A5Q4GY73-F1
#
_entry.id   AF-A0A5Q4GY73-F1
#
_cell.length_a   1.000
_cell.length_b   1.000
_cell.length_c   1.000
_cell.angle_alpha   90.00
_cell.angle_beta   90.00
_cell.angle_gamma   90.00
#
_symmetry.space_group_name_H-M   'P 1'
#
loop_
_entity.id
_entity.type
_entity.pdbx_description
1 polymer ?
#
loop_
_entity_poly.entity_id
_entity_poly.type
_entity_poly.pdbx_seq_one_letter_code
_entity_poly.pdbx_strand_id
1 'polypeptide(L)'
;MPSDAHLVEIDLLRFGPHVLAVPEAQVAGRFRYDYLVSVNRAAARRNRFEVYPRTVRQPLPWIRVPLAGGDADVQLDLRAALEQAYEAGSYRDRIRYDCPCQPPLAPEDQAWANERIRAEYPP
;
A
#
# COMPACT_ATOMS: atom_id res chain seq x y z
N MET A 1 -25.17 -0.67 14.94
CA MET A 1 -24.78 0.75 15.09
C MET A 1 -23.61 1.01 14.15
N PRO A 2 -23.51 2.17 13.48
CA PRO A 2 -22.29 2.53 12.77
C PRO A 2 -21.13 2.65 13.79
N SER A 3 -19.98 2.06 13.50
CA SER A 3 -18.77 2.20 14.34
C SER A 3 -18.34 3.66 14.35
N ASP A 4 -17.90 4.19 15.48
CA ASP A 4 -17.29 5.52 15.64
C ASP A 4 -15.76 5.51 15.40
N ALA A 5 -15.18 4.36 15.05
CA ALA A 5 -13.78 4.25 14.68
C ALA A 5 -13.52 4.76 13.26
N HIS A 6 -12.34 5.34 13.08
CA HIS A 6 -11.75 5.55 11.77
C HIS A 6 -11.25 4.22 11.23
N LEU A 7 -11.33 4.02 9.91
CA LEU A 7 -10.80 2.83 9.25
C LEU A 7 -9.65 3.25 8.32
N VAL A 8 -8.49 2.67 8.54
CA VAL A 8 -7.33 2.77 7.65
C VAL A 8 -7.06 1.38 7.12
N GLU A 9 -7.09 1.21 5.80
CA GLU A 9 -6.81 -0.04 5.14
C GLU A 9 -5.58 0.12 4.24
N ILE A 10 -4.66 -0.84 4.31
CA ILE A 10 -3.45 -0.87 3.51
C ILE A 10 -3.49 -2.17 2.71
N ASP A 11 -3.83 -2.08 1.44
CA ASP A 11 -3.85 -3.23 0.54
C ASP A 11 -2.61 -3.22 -0.35
N LEU A 12 -1.72 -4.19 -0.08
CA LEU A 12 -0.50 -4.44 -0.84
C LEU A 12 -0.62 -5.71 -1.71
N LEU A 13 -1.83 -6.23 -1.91
CA LEU A 13 -2.07 -7.40 -2.74
C LEU A 13 -2.23 -6.99 -4.21
N ARG A 14 -1.56 -7.70 -5.11
CA ARG A 14 -1.68 -7.50 -6.58
C ARG A 14 -2.65 -8.47 -7.25
N PHE A 15 -3.23 -9.39 -6.47
CA PHE A 15 -4.15 -10.41 -6.96
C PHE A 15 -5.14 -10.79 -5.86
N GLY A 16 -6.34 -11.15 -6.28
CA GLY A 16 -7.46 -11.46 -5.39
C GLY A 16 -8.63 -10.52 -5.63
N PRO A 17 -9.77 -10.76 -4.96
CA PRO A 17 -10.91 -9.86 -5.01
C PRO A 17 -10.56 -8.51 -4.34
N HIS A 18 -11.24 -7.44 -4.77
CA HIS A 18 -11.22 -6.17 -4.06
C HIS A 18 -11.86 -6.32 -2.68
N VAL A 19 -11.08 -6.10 -1.61
CA VAL A 19 -11.53 -6.30 -0.21
C VAL A 19 -11.67 -5.01 0.60
N LEU A 20 -11.27 -3.88 0.02
CA LEU A 20 -11.31 -2.59 0.71
C LEU A 20 -12.74 -2.07 0.87
N ALA A 21 -12.98 -1.33 1.96
CA ALA A 21 -14.25 -0.69 2.23
C ALA A 21 -14.61 0.41 1.21
N VAL A 22 -13.60 1.07 0.61
CA VAL A 22 -13.85 1.97 -0.52
C VAL A 22 -14.42 1.17 -1.68
N PRO A 23 -15.59 1.53 -2.25
CA PRO A 23 -16.16 0.76 -3.35
C PRO A 23 -15.24 0.74 -4.57
N GLU A 24 -15.03 -0.43 -5.16
CA GLU A 24 -14.17 -0.61 -6.34
C GLU A 24 -14.55 0.35 -7.48
N ALA A 25 -15.84 0.56 -7.71
CA ALA A 25 -16.35 1.50 -8.72
C ALA A 25 -15.88 2.96 -8.54
N GLN A 26 -15.41 3.36 -7.35
CA GLN A 26 -14.88 4.71 -7.10
C GLN A 26 -13.40 4.86 -7.46
N VAL A 27 -12.68 3.74 -7.60
CA VAL A 27 -11.22 3.70 -7.78
C VAL A 27 -10.82 3.04 -9.11
N ALA A 28 -11.54 2.01 -9.54
CA ALA A 28 -11.28 1.28 -10.78
C ALA A 28 -11.38 2.22 -11.98
N GLY A 29 -10.34 2.19 -12.84
CA GLY A 29 -10.24 3.03 -14.03
C GLY A 29 -9.99 4.53 -13.77
N ARG A 30 -10.15 4.99 -12.53
CA ARG A 30 -9.90 6.39 -12.14
C ARG A 30 -8.43 6.65 -11.85
N PHE A 31 -7.74 5.66 -11.30
CA PHE A 31 -6.32 5.74 -10.97
C PHE A 31 -5.60 4.51 -11.52
N ARG A 32 -4.33 4.67 -11.91
CA ARG A 32 -3.43 3.54 -12.13
C ARG A 32 -2.80 3.16 -10.80
N TYR A 33 -3.02 1.94 -10.33
CA TYR A 33 -2.45 1.45 -9.08
C TYR A 33 -2.27 -0.07 -9.09
N ASP A 34 -1.26 -0.54 -8.37
CA ASP A 34 -1.06 -1.95 -7.99
C ASP A 34 -1.41 -2.17 -6.51
N TYR A 35 -1.34 -1.10 -5.71
CA TYR A 35 -1.58 -1.06 -4.27
C TYR A 35 -2.46 0.12 -3.92
N LEU A 36 -3.27 -0.03 -2.87
CA LEU A 36 -4.20 1.02 -2.47
C LEU A 36 -4.27 1.14 -0.96
N VAL A 37 -4.06 2.36 -0.48
CA VAL A 37 -4.33 2.73 0.91
C VAL A 37 -5.58 3.57 0.96
N SER A 38 -6.49 3.25 1.88
CA SER A 38 -7.76 3.94 2.07
C SER A 38 -7.87 4.47 3.51
N VAL A 39 -8.44 5.66 3.68
CA VAL A 39 -8.79 6.23 4.97
C VAL A 39 -10.26 6.64 4.94
N ASN A 40 -11.07 6.00 5.78
CA ASN A 40 -12.46 6.35 6.05
C ASN A 40 -12.55 7.02 7.43
N ARG A 41 -12.94 8.30 7.45
CA ARG A 41 -13.01 9.06 8.70
C ARG A 41 -14.37 8.93 9.35
N ALA A 42 -14.36 8.66 10.65
CA ALA A 42 -15.57 8.42 11.40
C ALA A 42 -16.56 9.60 11.41
N ALA A 43 -16.01 10.80 11.59
CA ALA A 43 -16.75 12.05 11.63
C ALA A 43 -17.24 12.53 10.25
N ALA A 44 -16.74 11.94 9.15
CA ALA A 44 -17.19 12.28 7.81
C ALA A 44 -18.39 11.42 7.38
N ARG A 45 -18.95 11.71 6.19
CA ARG A 45 -19.91 10.79 5.58
C ARG A 45 -19.21 9.45 5.33
N ARG A 46 -19.81 8.35 5.79
CA ARG A 46 -19.20 7.00 5.73
C ARG A 46 -18.90 6.49 4.32
N ASN A 47 -19.46 7.12 3.30
CA ASN A 47 -19.17 6.84 1.90
C ASN A 47 -18.04 7.72 1.30
N ARG A 48 -17.35 8.52 2.12
CA ARG A 48 -16.23 9.37 1.70
C ARG A 48 -14.92 8.75 2.14
N PHE A 49 -14.05 8.51 1.17
CA PHE A 49 -12.73 7.92 1.38
C PHE A 49 -11.64 8.86 0.88
N GLU A 50 -10.56 8.94 1.62
CA GLU A 50 -9.27 9.40 1.10
C GLU A 50 -8.52 8.17 0.58
N VAL A 51 -7.96 8.26 -0.62
CA VAL A 51 -7.26 7.14 -1.26
C VAL A 51 -5.86 7.57 -1.68
N TYR A 52 -4.90 6.67 -1.48
CA TYR A 52 -3.50 6.87 -1.84
C TYR A 52 -3.07 5.72 -2.79
N PRO A 53 -3.38 5.82 -4.10
CA PRO A 53 -3.00 4.80 -5.07
C PRO A 53 -1.48 4.76 -5.24
N ARG A 54 -0.90 3.56 -5.37
CA ARG A 54 0.52 3.38 -5.70
C ARG A 54 0.72 2.28 -6.72
N THR A 55 1.65 2.53 -7.64
CA THR A 55 2.22 1.46 -8.47
C THR A 55 3.44 0.86 -7.80
N VAL A 56 3.87 -0.32 -8.25
CA VAL A 56 5.07 -1.01 -7.75
C VAL A 56 6.35 -0.17 -7.88
N ARG A 57 6.39 0.77 -8.83
CA ARG A 57 7.54 1.65 -9.05
C ARG A 57 7.59 2.86 -8.12
N GLN A 58 6.51 3.14 -7.40
CA GLN A 58 6.41 4.31 -6.54
C GLN A 58 6.72 3.94 -5.08
N PRO A 59 7.41 4.81 -4.33
CA PRO A 59 7.52 4.62 -2.89
C PRO A 59 6.15 4.67 -2.23
N LEU A 60 5.97 3.89 -1.17
CA LEU A 60 4.77 3.97 -0.34
C LEU A 60 4.56 5.39 0.21
N PRO A 61 3.31 5.85 0.32
CA PRO A 61 2.98 7.22 0.70
C PRO A 61 3.22 7.47 2.19
N TRP A 62 3.42 8.74 2.51
CA TRP A 62 2.98 9.27 3.79
C TRP A 62 1.45 9.39 3.77
N ILE A 63 0.79 8.86 4.80
CA ILE A 63 -0.67 8.98 4.96
C ILE A 63 -1.03 9.80 6.18
N ARG A 64 -2.19 10.45 6.12
CA ARG A 64 -2.76 11.16 7.27
C ARG A 64 -3.68 10.21 8.04
N VAL A 65 -3.27 9.88 9.25
CA VAL A 65 -4.03 9.02 10.15
C VAL A 65 -4.86 9.90 11.08
N PRO A 66 -6.21 9.85 11.00
CA PRO A 66 -7.06 10.55 11.94
C PRO A 66 -6.92 9.97 13.34
N LEU A 67 -6.86 10.86 14.32
CA LEU A 67 -6.94 10.52 15.74
C LEU A 67 -8.36 10.80 16.27
N ALA A 68 -8.59 10.42 17.52
CA ALA A 68 -9.88 10.63 18.17
C ALA A 68 -10.17 12.13 18.39
N GLY A 69 -11.46 12.49 18.39
CA GLY A 69 -11.89 13.86 18.72
C GLY A 69 -11.49 14.89 17.66
N GLY A 70 -11.05 16.06 18.12
CA GLY A 70 -10.64 17.19 17.26
C GLY A 70 -9.14 17.24 16.99
N ASP A 71 -8.41 16.19 17.35
CA ASP A 71 -6.96 16.14 17.19
C ASP A 71 -6.56 16.21 15.71
N ALA A 72 -5.43 16.87 15.44
CA ALA A 72 -4.89 16.94 14.10
C ALA A 72 -4.40 15.57 13.63
N ASP A 73 -4.47 15.35 12.32
CA ASP A 73 -3.95 14.13 11.72
C ASP A 73 -2.45 13.96 12.01
N VAL A 74 -2.06 12.74 12.34
CA VAL A 74 -0.65 12.36 12.38
C VAL A 74 -0.24 11.85 11.01
N GLN A 75 0.95 12.27 10.56
CA GLN A 75 1.56 11.73 9.35
C GLN A 75 2.25 10.40 9.67
N LEU A 76 1.86 9.35 8.96
CA LEU A 76 2.48 8.03 9.06
C LEU A 76 3.28 7.74 7.78
N ASP A 77 4.57 7.49 7.93
CA ASP A 77 5.42 7.01 6.83
C ASP A 77 5.26 5.50 6.65
N LEU A 78 4.48 5.10 5.65
CA LEU A 78 4.29 3.68 5.37
C LEU A 78 5.54 3.02 4.79
N ARG A 79 6.41 3.80 4.14
CA ARG A 79 7.67 3.27 3.62
C ARG A 79 8.58 2.90 4.79
N ALA A 80 8.78 3.81 5.74
CA ALA A 80 9.61 3.55 6.91
C ALA A 80 9.07 2.38 7.75
N ALA A 81 7.75 2.28 7.91
CA ALA A 81 7.13 1.16 8.62
C ALA A 81 7.38 -0.19 7.90
N LEU A 82 7.26 -0.22 6.57
CA LEU A 82 7.55 -1.42 5.78
C LEU A 82 9.04 -1.79 5.85
N GLU A 83 9.95 -0.83 5.71
CA GLU A 83 11.40 -1.05 5.79
C GLU A 83 11.77 -1.59 7.17
N GLN A 84 11.20 -1.05 8.25
CA GLN A 84 11.41 -1.59 9.60
C GLN A 84 10.92 -3.05 9.73
N ALA A 85 9.74 -3.37 9.21
CA ALA A 85 9.21 -4.73 9.21
C ALA A 85 10.07 -5.67 8.35
N TYR A 86 10.59 -5.17 7.23
CA TYR A 86 11.45 -5.89 6.31
C TYR A 86 12.76 -6.32 6.99
N GLU A 87 13.41 -5.38 7.67
CA GLU A 87 14.65 -5.65 8.41
C GLU A 87 14.41 -6.56 9.62
N ALA A 88 13.38 -6.27 10.43
CA ALA A 88 13.06 -7.07 11.61
C ALA A 88 12.69 -8.52 11.27
N GLY A 89 12.11 -8.77 10.09
CA GLY A 89 11.80 -10.11 9.60
C GLY A 89 12.95 -10.84 8.91
N SER A 90 14.12 -10.18 8.75
CA SER A 90 15.26 -10.64 7.96
C SER A 90 14.84 -11.11 6.57
N TYR A 91 13.95 -10.35 5.92
CA TYR A 91 13.34 -10.78 4.67
C TYR A 91 14.34 -10.86 3.51
N ARG A 92 15.47 -10.15 3.61
CA ARG A 92 16.61 -10.27 2.69
C ARG A 92 17.02 -11.73 2.47
N ASP A 93 17.11 -12.51 3.54
CA ASP A 93 17.59 -13.91 3.48
C ASP A 93 16.45 -14.91 3.18
N ARG A 94 15.20 -14.44 3.25
CA ARG A 94 14.00 -15.30 3.14
C ARG A 94 13.31 -15.16 1.79
N ILE A 95 13.48 -14.03 1.12
CA ILE A 95 12.87 -13.76 -0.18
C ILE A 95 13.86 -14.12 -1.28
N ARG A 96 13.39 -14.95 -2.22
CA ARG A 96 14.16 -15.32 -3.41
C ARG A 96 14.02 -14.25 -4.49
N TYR A 97 14.99 -13.35 -4.56
CA TYR A 97 15.03 -12.26 -5.54
C TYR A 97 15.53 -12.68 -6.93
N ASP A 98 16.05 -13.90 -7.05
CA ASP A 98 16.51 -14.53 -8.29
C ASP A 98 15.36 -15.16 -9.10
N CYS A 99 14.14 -15.19 -8.56
CA CYS A 99 12.95 -15.68 -9.23
C CYS A 99 11.91 -14.58 -9.49
N PRO A 100 11.08 -14.70 -10.55
CA PRO A 100 9.99 -13.74 -10.79
C PRO A 100 9.01 -13.67 -9.62
N CYS A 101 8.41 -12.48 -9.43
CA CYS A 101 7.40 -12.31 -8.39
C CYS A 101 6.19 -13.22 -8.61
N GLN A 102 5.52 -13.59 -7.52
CA GLN A 102 4.21 -14.26 -7.56
C GLN A 102 3.18 -13.37 -6.83
N PRO A 103 2.10 -12.94 -7.49
CA PRO A 103 1.81 -13.08 -8.93
C PRO A 103 2.87 -12.38 -9.81
N PRO A 104 3.01 -12.76 -11.09
CA PRO A 104 3.98 -12.13 -11.99
C PRO A 104 3.74 -10.62 -12.09
N LEU A 105 4.81 -9.85 -12.25
CA LEU A 105 4.73 -8.44 -12.64
C LEU A 105 4.51 -8.32 -14.15
N ALA A 106 4.01 -7.17 -14.60
CA ALA A 106 4.04 -6.86 -16.02
C ALA A 106 5.51 -6.86 -16.52
N PRO A 107 5.79 -7.23 -17.78
CA PRO A 107 7.16 -7.40 -18.27
C PRO A 107 8.08 -6.19 -18.03
N GLU A 108 7.56 -4.98 -18.22
CA GLU A 108 8.30 -3.74 -17.98
C GLU A 108 8.60 -3.50 -16.49
N ASP A 109 7.66 -3.84 -15.61
CA ASP A 109 7.83 -3.73 -14.16
C ASP A 109 8.80 -4.80 -13.64
N GLN A 110 8.79 -6.01 -14.22
CA GLN A 110 9.75 -7.05 -13.89
C GLN A 110 11.17 -6.66 -14.31
N ALA A 111 11.35 -6.09 -15.50
CA ALA A 111 12.64 -5.58 -15.95
C ALA A 111 13.17 -4.49 -15.00
N TRP A 112 12.31 -3.52 -14.64
CA TRP A 112 12.62 -2.48 -13.65
C TRP A 112 13.01 -3.08 -12.29
N ALA A 113 12.25 -4.05 -11.77
CA ALA A 113 12.53 -4.69 -10.50
C ALA A 113 13.89 -5.42 -10.53
N ASN A 114 14.18 -6.15 -11.60
CA ASN A 114 15.44 -6.86 -11.77
C ASN A 114 16.65 -5.92 -11.81
N GLU A 115 16.52 -4.72 -12.38
CA GLU A 115 17.57 -3.69 -12.35
C GLU A 115 17.82 -3.19 -10.92
N ARG A 116 16.75 -2.97 -10.13
CA ARG A 116 16.89 -2.52 -8.74
C ARG A 116 17.52 -3.59 -7.86
N ILE A 117 17.08 -4.83 -8.00
CA ILE A 117 17.65 -5.99 -7.28
C ILE A 117 19.15 -6.12 -7.58
N ARG A 118 19.56 -6.06 -8.86
CA ARG A 118 20.98 -6.15 -9.24
C ARG A 118 21.83 -4.99 -8.71
N ALA A 119 21.26 -3.80 -8.57
CA ALA A 119 21.97 -2.64 -8.03
C ALA A 119 22.19 -2.75 -6.51
N GLU A 120 21.22 -3.31 -5.79
CA GLU A 120 21.25 -3.46 -4.32
C GLU A 120 21.97 -4.73 -3.87
N TYR A 121 21.81 -5.81 -4.65
CA TYR A 121 22.33 -7.15 -4.40
C TYR A 121 23.14 -7.61 -5.61
N PRO A 122 24.38 -7.12 -5.77
CA PRO A 122 25.27 -7.62 -6.81
C PRO A 122 25.55 -9.12 -6.60
N PRO A 123 25.85 -9.87 -7.68
CA PRO A 123 26.13 -11.31 -7.61
C PRO A 123 27.39 -11.63 -6.80
#